data_AF-A0A830GA49-F1
#
_entry.id   AF-A0A830GA49-F1
#
_cell.length_a   1.000
_cell.length_b   1.000
_cell.length_c   1.000
_cell.angle_alpha   90.00
_cell.angle_beta   90.00
_cell.angle_gamma   90.00
#
_symmetry.space_group_name_H-M   'P 1'
#
loop_
_entity.id
_entity.type
_entity.pdbx_description
1 polymer ?
#
loop_
_entity_poly.entity_id
_entity_poly.type
_entity_poly.pdbx_seq_one_letter_code
_entity_poly.pdbx_strand_id
1 'polypeptide(L)'
;MTQRRTFLKTVGLAAGTALAGYGASESNAVGDASAQESSGDAPLTSVEQAVPYQRNVEEVKGHLEASAHLLSESDGAGDAADGATAAFHAKHAGDYYKDIIPRLRDADSQLALQLRATLADVLEHCRSMDSGAYDDYVHDDVFSLLDRASAAVISEDLRGTTSFTGRVMNALARRLNEEYSVGVATDGETITNAGEYWDAWGFAVRIQTLYDGNESAFLNATSDAVSAIRGQVEDTVSNMAVRETTLQLRASAEGALGLPSASVEGREDALDYARNVEEVKGHLLAASELKQLGDSSGTAFHARHAPDYAMTVLPPLYASDPGLAGDVLTRMTSALERGHSLGADAFDDYATGETFDLLDDAMETAVSEEFRGTTPFTASIIVALAGRIEEEYSAAVPEGEAVDLYGEYWDARGFLRRVETHYAAIESDLDAETRDAAGTAVETLRTNVDTVSTADELSGTVSDLESALSSVAGGN
;
A
#
# COMPACT_ATOMS: atom_id res chain seq x y z
N MET A 1 9.66 -13.33 35.26
CA MET A 1 8.55 -12.72 36.02
C MET A 1 7.75 -11.91 35.02
N THR A 2 6.80 -12.55 34.35
CA THR A 2 5.98 -11.98 33.29
C THR A 2 4.87 -11.17 33.96
N GLN A 3 4.89 -9.84 33.82
CA GLN A 3 3.81 -8.99 34.33
C GLN A 3 2.55 -9.29 33.51
N ARG A 4 1.58 -9.98 34.12
CA ARG A 4 0.21 -10.04 33.63
C ARG A 4 -0.35 -8.62 33.64
N ARG A 5 -0.47 -7.98 32.48
CA ARG A 5 -1.26 -6.76 32.31
C ARG A 5 -2.73 -7.14 32.40
N THR A 6 -3.43 -6.60 33.40
CA THR A 6 -4.87 -6.78 33.57
C THR A 6 -5.58 -5.90 32.53
N PHE A 7 -6.18 -6.51 31.51
CA PHE A 7 -7.07 -5.81 30.57
C PHE A 7 -8.30 -5.29 31.33
N LEU A 8 -8.41 -3.97 31.47
CA LEU A 8 -9.62 -3.31 31.95
C LEU A 8 -10.65 -3.26 30.81
N LYS A 9 -11.43 -4.34 30.68
CA LYS A 9 -12.53 -4.48 29.70
C LYS A 9 -13.63 -3.45 30.01
N THR A 10 -13.72 -2.38 29.21
CA THR A 10 -14.90 -1.51 29.15
C THR A 10 -15.65 -1.82 27.87
N VAL A 11 -16.68 -2.66 27.94
CA VAL A 11 -17.57 -2.95 26.81
C VAL A 11 -18.51 -1.77 26.62
N GLY A 12 -18.11 -0.80 25.82
CA GLY A 12 -18.99 0.23 25.28
C GLY A 12 -19.52 -0.21 23.92
N LEU A 13 -20.78 -0.62 23.83
CA LEU A 13 -21.47 -0.70 22.55
C LEU A 13 -21.60 0.74 22.00
N ALA A 14 -20.71 1.12 21.09
CA ALA A 14 -20.81 2.37 20.35
C ALA A 14 -21.37 2.08 18.95
N ALA A 15 -22.51 2.71 18.63
CA ALA A 15 -23.04 2.75 17.27
C ALA A 15 -22.16 3.69 16.44
N GLY A 16 -21.34 3.13 15.54
CA GLY A 16 -20.44 3.87 14.67
C GLY A 16 -21.19 4.59 13.53
N THR A 17 -21.09 5.91 13.50
CA THR A 17 -21.37 6.75 12.33
C THR A 17 -20.26 6.57 11.30
N ALA A 18 -20.65 6.24 10.05
CA ALA A 18 -19.76 6.13 8.91
C ALA A 18 -19.03 7.46 8.62
N LEU A 19 -17.70 7.42 8.68
CA LEU A 19 -16.82 8.46 8.15
C LEU A 19 -16.57 8.15 6.67
N ALA A 20 -16.88 9.11 5.81
CA ALA A 20 -16.64 9.04 4.38
C ALA A 20 -15.13 9.07 4.09
N GLY A 21 -14.61 7.96 3.55
CA GLY A 21 -13.25 7.89 3.03
C GLY A 21 -13.16 8.64 1.69
N TYR A 22 -12.30 9.65 1.64
CA TYR A 22 -11.85 10.30 0.42
C TYR A 22 -10.78 9.41 -0.24
N GLY A 23 -10.99 9.07 -1.51
CA GLY A 23 -10.05 8.31 -2.32
C GLY A 23 -8.96 9.20 -2.89
N ALA A 24 -7.71 8.84 -2.62
CA ALA A 24 -6.58 9.24 -3.46
C ALA A 24 -6.48 8.23 -4.62
N SER A 25 -6.29 8.74 -5.83
CA SER A 25 -6.16 7.96 -7.05
C SER A 25 -4.85 7.15 -7.04
N GLU A 26 -4.94 5.84 -6.81
CA GLU A 26 -3.93 4.89 -7.26
C GLU A 26 -4.42 4.24 -8.55
N SER A 27 -4.05 4.83 -9.68
CA SER A 27 -4.01 4.16 -10.97
C SER A 27 -2.80 3.24 -11.01
N ASN A 28 -2.94 2.01 -10.51
CA ASN A 28 -2.22 0.86 -11.05
C ASN A 28 -2.95 -0.46 -10.74
N ALA A 29 -3.70 -0.90 -11.76
CA ALA A 29 -4.10 -2.28 -12.05
C ALA A 29 -4.78 -3.09 -10.93
N VAL A 30 -5.93 -2.62 -10.45
CA VAL A 30 -7.03 -3.54 -10.13
C VAL A 30 -8.07 -3.36 -11.23
N GLY A 31 -7.92 -4.13 -12.30
CA GLY A 31 -8.96 -4.23 -13.31
C GLY A 31 -10.26 -4.66 -12.63
N ASP A 32 -11.29 -3.83 -12.77
CA ASP A 32 -12.68 -4.18 -12.50
C ASP A 32 -13.01 -5.40 -13.37
N ALA A 33 -12.81 -6.58 -12.78
CA ALA A 33 -13.10 -7.87 -13.40
C ALA A 33 -14.62 -8.04 -13.41
N SER A 34 -15.28 -7.32 -14.32
CA SER A 34 -16.54 -7.76 -14.88
C SER A 34 -16.41 -9.25 -15.18
N ALA A 35 -17.33 -10.04 -14.63
CA ALA A 35 -17.31 -11.49 -14.63
C ALA A 35 -17.20 -12.05 -16.05
N GLN A 36 -15.98 -12.18 -16.54
CA GLN A 36 -15.67 -12.91 -17.75
C GLN A 36 -15.78 -14.37 -17.36
N GLU A 37 -16.87 -15.01 -17.79
CA GLU A 37 -17.11 -16.45 -17.66
C GLU A 37 -15.96 -17.21 -18.34
N SER A 38 -14.86 -17.43 -17.62
CA SER A 38 -13.76 -18.27 -18.09
C SER A 38 -14.24 -19.71 -18.04
N SER A 39 -14.22 -20.39 -19.18
CA SER A 39 -14.55 -21.81 -19.36
C SER A 39 -13.90 -22.67 -18.28
N GLY A 40 -14.74 -23.17 -17.36
CA GLY A 40 -14.34 -23.70 -16.05
C GLY A 40 -13.92 -25.17 -16.05
N ASP A 41 -12.76 -25.49 -16.59
CA ASP A 41 -12.11 -26.80 -16.35
C ASP A 41 -10.58 -26.71 -16.16
N ALA A 42 -9.94 -25.56 -16.44
CA ALA A 42 -8.48 -25.42 -16.35
C ALA A 42 -8.05 -24.72 -15.05
N PRO A 43 -6.96 -25.17 -14.39
CA PRO A 43 -6.34 -24.44 -13.29
C PRO A 43 -5.98 -23.00 -13.69
N LEU A 44 -6.06 -22.08 -12.72
CA LEU A 44 -5.59 -20.71 -12.84
C LEU A 44 -4.08 -20.73 -13.13
N THR A 45 -3.72 -20.15 -14.26
CA THR A 45 -2.34 -20.03 -14.76
C THR A 45 -1.88 -18.57 -14.82
N SER A 46 -2.77 -17.62 -14.48
CA SER A 46 -2.45 -16.19 -14.34
C SER A 46 -2.32 -15.83 -12.86
N VAL A 47 -1.28 -15.05 -12.56
CA VAL A 47 -1.00 -14.52 -11.22
C VAL A 47 -2.13 -13.61 -10.74
N GLU A 48 -2.69 -12.80 -11.64
CA GLU A 48 -3.76 -11.83 -11.35
C GLU A 48 -5.03 -12.51 -10.83
N GLN A 49 -5.31 -13.73 -11.29
CA GLN A 49 -6.45 -14.51 -10.84
C GLN A 49 -6.11 -15.41 -9.64
N ALA A 50 -4.90 -15.99 -9.63
CA ALA A 50 -4.49 -16.95 -8.62
C ALA A 50 -4.20 -16.30 -7.25
N VAL A 51 -3.62 -15.09 -7.22
CA VAL A 51 -3.27 -14.40 -5.96
C VAL A 51 -4.52 -14.05 -5.14
N PRO A 52 -5.59 -13.43 -5.68
CA PRO A 52 -6.80 -13.18 -4.91
C PRO A 52 -7.46 -14.45 -4.38
N TYR A 53 -7.45 -15.54 -5.17
CA TYR A 53 -7.98 -16.83 -4.73
C TYR A 53 -7.19 -17.38 -3.54
N GLN A 54 -5.85 -17.45 -3.66
CA GLN A 54 -5.00 -17.96 -2.58
C GLN A 54 -5.07 -17.06 -1.34
N ARG A 55 -5.11 -15.74 -1.51
CA ARG A 55 -5.28 -14.79 -0.40
C ARG A 55 -6.58 -15.10 0.36
N ASN A 56 -7.71 -15.31 -0.31
CA ASN A 56 -8.96 -15.66 0.35
C ASN A 56 -8.87 -17.00 1.11
N VAL A 57 -8.16 -17.98 0.56
CA VAL A 57 -7.88 -19.24 1.27
C VAL A 57 -7.09 -18.98 2.55
N GLU A 58 -6.05 -18.15 2.49
CA GLU A 58 -5.25 -17.80 3.67
C GLU A 58 -6.01 -16.90 4.66
N GLU A 59 -6.92 -16.03 4.20
CA GLU A 59 -7.81 -15.27 5.09
C GLU A 59 -8.71 -16.21 5.89
N VAL A 60 -9.34 -17.22 5.26
CA VAL A 60 -10.12 -18.25 5.98
C VAL A 60 -9.26 -18.96 7.01
N LYS A 61 -8.02 -19.33 6.66
CA LYS A 61 -7.11 -19.94 7.64
C LYS A 61 -6.81 -18.97 8.80
N GLY A 62 -6.55 -17.70 8.53
CA GLY A 62 -6.30 -16.69 9.55
C GLY A 62 -7.48 -16.52 10.53
N HIS A 63 -8.71 -16.48 10.02
CA HIS A 63 -9.91 -16.48 10.87
C HIS A 63 -9.96 -17.70 11.80
N LEU A 64 -9.63 -18.88 11.28
CA LEU A 64 -9.65 -20.12 12.04
C LEU A 64 -8.50 -20.21 13.06
N GLU A 65 -7.32 -19.68 12.75
CA GLU A 65 -6.21 -19.52 13.70
C GLU A 65 -6.66 -18.66 14.89
N ALA A 66 -7.26 -17.50 14.61
CA ALA A 66 -7.78 -16.60 15.65
C ALA A 66 -8.86 -17.29 16.50
N SER A 67 -9.77 -18.03 15.84
CA SER A 67 -10.82 -18.81 16.50
C SER A 67 -10.25 -19.88 17.45
N ALA A 68 -9.31 -20.70 16.99
CA ALA A 68 -8.70 -21.76 17.78
C ALA A 68 -7.87 -21.20 18.95
N HIS A 69 -7.09 -20.15 18.69
CA HIS A 69 -6.32 -19.45 19.71
C HIS A 69 -7.21 -18.89 20.83
N LEU A 70 -8.26 -18.14 20.47
CA LEU A 70 -9.21 -17.56 21.42
C LEU A 70 -9.93 -18.62 22.27
N LEU A 71 -10.30 -19.76 21.66
CA LEU A 71 -10.91 -20.87 22.40
C LEU A 71 -9.92 -21.53 23.36
N SER A 72 -8.63 -21.59 23.00
CA SER A 72 -7.57 -22.12 23.87
C SER A 72 -7.32 -21.25 25.11
N GLU A 73 -7.40 -19.92 24.96
CA GLU A 73 -7.24 -18.95 26.06
C GLU A 73 -8.47 -18.90 26.99
N SER A 74 -9.64 -19.37 26.54
CA SER A 74 -10.89 -19.25 27.30
C SER A 74 -11.11 -20.33 28.38
N ASP A 75 -10.09 -21.13 28.75
CA ASP A 75 -10.17 -22.23 29.75
C ASP A 75 -11.29 -23.28 29.48
N GLY A 76 -11.71 -23.46 28.21
CA GLY A 76 -12.68 -24.47 27.78
C GLY A 76 -14.13 -23.97 27.65
N ALA A 77 -14.82 -24.50 26.65
CA ALA A 77 -16.10 -24.02 26.10
C ALA A 77 -17.17 -23.65 27.16
N GLY A 78 -17.62 -22.39 27.14
CA GLY A 78 -18.86 -21.99 27.81
C GLY A 78 -18.92 -20.51 28.21
N ASP A 79 -19.62 -19.70 27.41
CA ASP A 79 -20.16 -18.36 27.74
C ASP A 79 -19.19 -17.23 28.17
N ALA A 80 -17.88 -17.47 28.27
CA ALA A 80 -16.90 -16.39 28.42
C ALA A 80 -16.85 -15.52 27.16
N ALA A 81 -16.62 -14.21 27.31
CA ALA A 81 -16.56 -13.26 26.20
C ALA A 81 -15.62 -13.73 25.07
N ASP A 82 -14.54 -14.44 25.42
CA ASP A 82 -13.53 -14.92 24.48
C ASP A 82 -14.05 -16.10 23.65
N GLY A 83 -14.93 -16.96 24.20
CA GLY A 83 -15.61 -18.02 23.44
C GLY A 83 -16.64 -17.48 22.44
N ALA A 84 -17.29 -16.36 22.75
CA ALA A 84 -18.17 -15.68 21.81
C ALA A 84 -17.38 -15.05 20.64
N THR A 85 -16.20 -14.49 20.93
CA THR A 85 -15.27 -13.99 19.90
C THR A 85 -14.70 -15.16 19.07
N ALA A 86 -14.29 -16.27 19.68
CA ALA A 86 -13.84 -17.46 18.95
C ALA A 86 -14.91 -17.95 17.95
N ALA A 87 -16.18 -18.00 18.39
CA ALA A 87 -17.30 -18.37 17.54
C ALA A 87 -17.62 -17.33 16.45
N PHE A 88 -17.30 -16.06 16.68
CA PHE A 88 -17.41 -15.01 15.65
C PHE A 88 -16.46 -15.29 14.48
N HIS A 89 -15.17 -15.57 14.76
CA HIS A 89 -14.20 -15.91 13.70
C HIS A 89 -14.46 -17.26 13.03
N ALA A 90 -14.90 -18.26 13.81
CA ALA A 90 -15.33 -19.55 13.28
C ALA A 90 -16.42 -19.39 12.20
N LYS A 91 -17.31 -18.40 12.37
CA LYS A 91 -18.37 -18.09 11.40
C LYS A 91 -17.82 -17.45 10.12
N HIS A 92 -16.78 -16.61 10.21
CA HIS A 92 -16.18 -15.95 9.03
C HIS A 92 -15.61 -16.93 8.02
N ALA A 93 -15.20 -18.11 8.44
CA ALA A 93 -14.79 -19.18 7.52
C ALA A 93 -15.88 -19.51 6.46
N GLY A 94 -17.16 -19.31 6.79
CA GLY A 94 -18.26 -19.43 5.84
C GLY A 94 -18.52 -18.19 4.97
N ASP A 95 -18.08 -17.00 5.36
CA ASP A 95 -18.35 -15.78 4.59
C ASP A 95 -17.57 -15.73 3.27
N TYR A 96 -16.41 -16.41 3.21
CA TYR A 96 -15.56 -16.53 2.02
C TYR A 96 -16.00 -17.60 1.02
N TYR A 97 -17.11 -18.31 1.29
CA TYR A 97 -17.63 -19.32 0.35
C TYR A 97 -17.84 -18.76 -1.05
N LYS A 98 -18.34 -17.52 -1.13
CA LYS A 98 -18.63 -16.86 -2.40
C LYS A 98 -17.38 -16.67 -3.26
N ASP A 99 -16.21 -16.61 -2.65
CA ASP A 99 -14.95 -16.32 -3.33
C ASP A 99 -14.11 -17.59 -3.61
N ILE A 100 -14.26 -18.65 -2.81
CA ILE A 100 -13.51 -19.91 -2.95
C ILE A 100 -14.30 -20.99 -3.70
N ILE A 101 -15.57 -21.20 -3.31
CA ILE A 101 -16.35 -22.38 -3.75
C ILE A 101 -16.68 -22.36 -5.24
N PRO A 102 -17.05 -21.25 -5.90
CA PRO A 102 -17.37 -21.28 -7.33
C PRO A 102 -16.23 -21.83 -8.17
N ARG A 103 -15.00 -21.31 -7.99
CA ARG A 103 -13.81 -21.75 -8.71
C ARG A 103 -13.43 -23.19 -8.36
N LEU A 104 -13.48 -23.55 -7.07
CA LEU A 104 -13.21 -24.91 -6.64
C LEU A 104 -14.22 -25.91 -7.21
N ARG A 105 -15.50 -25.56 -7.29
CA ARG A 105 -16.54 -26.44 -7.82
C ARG A 105 -16.33 -26.74 -9.29
N ASP A 106 -15.88 -25.75 -10.05
CA ASP A 106 -15.61 -25.91 -11.46
C ASP A 106 -14.35 -26.80 -11.67
N ALA A 107 -13.33 -26.67 -10.81
CA ALA A 107 -12.12 -27.51 -10.87
C ALA A 107 -12.31 -28.94 -10.29
N ASP A 108 -12.97 -29.07 -9.15
CA ASP A 108 -13.26 -30.32 -8.44
C ASP A 108 -14.57 -30.18 -7.62
N SER A 109 -15.69 -30.53 -8.25
CA SER A 109 -17.01 -30.46 -7.62
C SER A 109 -17.16 -31.33 -6.36
N GLN A 110 -16.43 -32.43 -6.23
CA GLN A 110 -16.52 -33.30 -5.05
C GLN A 110 -15.77 -32.67 -3.88
N LEU A 111 -14.56 -32.16 -4.12
CA LEU A 111 -13.80 -31.41 -3.12
C LEU A 111 -14.55 -30.15 -2.69
N ALA A 112 -15.21 -29.44 -3.61
CA ALA A 112 -16.04 -28.29 -3.27
C ALA A 112 -17.21 -28.62 -2.34
N LEU A 113 -17.88 -29.76 -2.56
CA LEU A 113 -18.95 -30.23 -1.68
C LEU A 113 -18.41 -30.62 -0.30
N GLN A 114 -17.25 -31.29 -0.26
CA GLN A 114 -16.57 -31.65 0.98
C GLN A 114 -16.18 -30.40 1.78
N LEU A 115 -15.44 -29.48 1.17
CA LEU A 115 -15.00 -28.25 1.82
C LEU A 115 -16.19 -27.42 2.33
N ARG A 116 -17.26 -27.31 1.53
CA ARG A 116 -18.48 -26.60 1.96
C ARG A 116 -19.17 -27.26 3.15
N ALA A 117 -19.24 -28.59 3.21
CA ALA A 117 -19.81 -29.29 4.34
C ALA A 117 -18.96 -29.08 5.60
N THR A 118 -17.64 -29.27 5.49
CA THR A 118 -16.70 -29.08 6.61
C THR A 118 -16.77 -27.66 7.17
N LEU A 119 -16.66 -26.64 6.32
CA LEU A 119 -16.72 -25.24 6.76
C LEU A 119 -18.08 -24.87 7.38
N ALA A 120 -19.17 -25.59 7.07
CA ALA A 120 -20.49 -25.34 7.67
C ALA A 120 -20.59 -25.88 9.11
N ASP A 121 -19.78 -26.88 9.44
CA ASP A 121 -19.73 -27.51 10.76
C ASP A 121 -18.75 -26.81 11.72
N VAL A 122 -17.78 -26.01 11.19
CA VAL A 122 -16.77 -25.28 11.97
C VAL A 122 -17.35 -24.52 13.17
N LEU A 123 -18.42 -23.75 12.97
CA LEU A 123 -19.03 -22.95 14.05
C LEU A 123 -19.61 -23.84 15.15
N GLU A 124 -20.22 -24.97 14.78
CA GLU A 124 -20.78 -25.90 15.76
C GLU A 124 -19.67 -26.64 16.50
N HIS A 125 -18.60 -27.03 15.80
CA HIS A 125 -17.42 -27.64 16.41
C HIS A 125 -16.73 -26.70 17.39
N CYS A 126 -16.54 -25.41 17.04
CA CYS A 126 -16.01 -24.39 17.94
C CYS A 126 -16.79 -24.29 19.27
N ARG A 127 -18.12 -24.49 19.22
CA ARG A 127 -19.00 -24.39 20.39
C ARG A 127 -19.08 -25.65 21.22
N SER A 128 -18.79 -26.82 20.63
CA SER A 128 -19.10 -28.13 21.21
C SER A 128 -17.87 -28.95 21.56
N MET A 129 -16.74 -28.73 20.88
CA MET A 129 -15.47 -29.39 21.15
C MET A 129 -14.70 -28.65 22.26
N ASP A 130 -13.83 -29.37 22.94
CA ASP A 130 -12.78 -28.71 23.73
C ASP A 130 -11.74 -28.07 22.80
N SER A 131 -10.93 -27.15 23.35
CA SER A 131 -10.00 -26.35 22.55
C SER A 131 -8.96 -27.18 21.80
N GLY A 132 -8.46 -28.27 22.37
CA GLY A 132 -7.50 -29.15 21.68
C GLY A 132 -8.16 -29.92 20.54
N ALA A 133 -9.34 -30.50 20.76
CA ALA A 133 -10.06 -31.19 19.71
C ALA A 133 -10.51 -30.25 18.57
N TYR A 134 -10.87 -29.01 18.88
CA TYR A 134 -11.19 -28.00 17.87
C TYR A 134 -9.95 -27.57 17.07
N ASP A 135 -8.82 -27.37 17.75
CA ASP A 135 -7.54 -27.03 17.11
C ASP A 135 -7.08 -28.13 16.13
N ASP A 136 -7.12 -29.40 16.56
CA ASP A 136 -6.84 -30.56 15.70
C ASP A 136 -7.78 -30.57 14.49
N TYR A 137 -9.08 -30.36 14.69
CA TYR A 137 -10.06 -30.32 13.60
C TYR A 137 -9.75 -29.19 12.60
N VAL A 138 -9.42 -27.98 13.06
CA VAL A 138 -9.07 -26.85 12.19
C VAL A 138 -7.82 -27.17 11.36
N HIS A 139 -6.74 -27.63 12.00
CA HIS A 139 -5.44 -27.82 11.34
C HIS A 139 -5.37 -29.09 10.49
N ASP A 140 -5.90 -30.22 10.98
CA ASP A 140 -5.77 -31.50 10.29
C ASP A 140 -6.85 -31.69 9.23
N ASP A 141 -8.09 -31.26 9.50
CA ASP A 141 -9.21 -31.48 8.58
C ASP A 141 -9.48 -30.26 7.69
N VAL A 142 -9.68 -29.07 8.28
CA VAL A 142 -10.09 -27.88 7.51
C VAL A 142 -8.94 -27.36 6.64
N PHE A 143 -7.75 -27.15 7.20
CA PHE A 143 -6.61 -26.61 6.44
C PHE A 143 -6.16 -27.56 5.34
N SER A 144 -6.17 -28.87 5.59
CA SER A 144 -5.89 -29.89 4.58
C SER A 144 -6.85 -29.80 3.38
N LEU A 145 -8.13 -29.53 3.60
CA LEU A 145 -9.09 -29.32 2.51
C LEU A 145 -8.87 -27.99 1.78
N LEU A 146 -8.50 -26.93 2.50
CA LEU A 146 -8.16 -25.63 1.90
C LEU A 146 -6.89 -25.71 1.04
N ASP A 147 -5.86 -26.43 1.48
CA ASP A 147 -4.64 -26.67 0.71
C ASP A 147 -4.90 -27.49 -0.56
N ARG A 148 -5.75 -28.52 -0.45
CA ARG A 148 -6.21 -29.28 -1.61
C ARG A 148 -7.02 -28.42 -2.57
N ALA A 149 -7.82 -27.48 -2.07
CA ALA A 149 -8.57 -26.55 -2.91
C ALA A 149 -7.63 -25.64 -3.72
N SER A 150 -6.63 -25.07 -3.05
CA SER A 150 -5.56 -24.31 -3.72
C SER A 150 -4.84 -25.13 -4.78
N ALA A 151 -4.47 -26.37 -4.48
CA ALA A 151 -3.78 -27.25 -5.43
C ALA A 151 -4.66 -27.66 -6.63
N ALA A 152 -5.98 -27.73 -6.45
CA ALA A 152 -6.92 -28.02 -7.53
C ALA A 152 -7.17 -26.81 -8.43
N VAL A 153 -7.24 -25.61 -7.85
CA VAL A 153 -7.61 -24.39 -8.57
C VAL A 153 -6.41 -23.67 -9.17
N ILE A 154 -5.22 -23.74 -8.58
CA ILE A 154 -4.03 -23.00 -9.03
C ILE A 154 -3.01 -23.97 -9.62
N SER A 155 -2.42 -23.63 -10.77
CA SER A 155 -1.40 -24.48 -11.40
C SER A 155 -0.19 -24.67 -10.51
N GLU A 156 0.43 -25.85 -10.60
CA GLU A 156 1.67 -26.18 -9.87
C GLU A 156 2.82 -25.22 -10.21
N ASP A 157 2.94 -24.85 -11.49
CA ASP A 157 3.95 -23.91 -11.99
C ASP A 157 3.86 -22.53 -11.34
N LEU A 158 2.66 -22.09 -10.94
CA LEU A 158 2.50 -20.84 -10.20
C LEU A 158 2.70 -21.04 -8.70
N ARG A 159 1.92 -21.94 -8.08
CA ARG A 159 1.90 -22.10 -6.61
C ARG A 159 3.23 -22.56 -6.03
N GLY A 160 4.08 -23.20 -6.83
CA GLY A 160 5.42 -23.65 -6.43
C GLY A 160 6.49 -22.54 -6.44
N THR A 161 6.15 -21.31 -6.84
CA THR A 161 7.12 -20.21 -6.94
C THR A 161 7.12 -19.33 -5.69
N THR A 162 8.30 -18.89 -5.28
CA THR A 162 8.47 -17.94 -4.17
C THR A 162 7.86 -16.57 -4.50
N SER A 163 7.89 -16.18 -5.78
CA SER A 163 7.27 -14.95 -6.27
C SER A 163 5.75 -14.96 -6.07
N PHE A 164 5.08 -16.10 -6.31
CA PHE A 164 3.66 -16.25 -6.02
C PHE A 164 3.38 -16.13 -4.52
N THR A 165 4.13 -16.84 -3.68
CA THR A 165 3.98 -16.74 -2.21
C THR A 165 4.16 -15.30 -1.71
N GLY A 166 5.19 -14.59 -2.17
CA GLY A 166 5.42 -13.20 -1.79
C GLY A 166 4.26 -12.27 -2.19
N ARG A 167 3.65 -12.48 -3.37
CA ARG A 167 2.45 -11.72 -3.78
C ARG A 167 1.25 -12.01 -2.90
N VAL A 168 1.07 -13.26 -2.45
CA VAL A 168 0.01 -13.63 -1.50
C VAL A 168 0.27 -12.98 -0.13
N MET A 169 1.51 -13.01 0.36
CA MET A 169 1.90 -12.31 1.60
C MET A 169 1.62 -10.81 1.50
N ASN A 170 1.95 -10.17 0.39
CA ASN A 170 1.69 -8.74 0.19
C ASN A 170 0.20 -8.41 0.19
N ALA A 171 -0.61 -9.26 -0.45
CA ALA A 171 -2.06 -9.11 -0.47
C ALA A 171 -2.66 -9.30 0.95
N LEU A 172 -2.12 -10.23 1.74
CA LEU A 172 -2.55 -10.49 3.10
C LEU A 172 -2.09 -9.40 4.09
N ALA A 173 -0.89 -8.85 3.92
CA ALA A 173 -0.38 -7.72 4.71
C ALA A 173 -1.24 -6.45 4.51
N ARG A 174 -1.76 -6.24 3.29
CA ARG A 174 -2.73 -5.17 3.03
C ARG A 174 -4.03 -5.38 3.82
N ARG A 175 -4.62 -6.58 3.75
CA ARG A 175 -5.83 -6.93 4.52
C ARG A 175 -5.61 -6.79 6.03
N LEU A 176 -4.47 -7.26 6.54
CA LEU A 176 -4.09 -7.09 7.95
C LEU A 176 -4.13 -5.63 8.37
N ASN A 177 -3.51 -4.74 7.60
CA ASN A 177 -3.53 -3.31 7.92
C ASN A 177 -4.95 -2.71 7.89
N GLU A 178 -5.78 -3.14 6.93
CA GLU A 178 -7.19 -2.74 6.85
C GLU A 178 -7.95 -3.16 8.11
N GLU A 179 -7.93 -4.44 8.48
CA GLU A 179 -8.67 -4.92 9.66
C GLU A 179 -8.12 -4.31 10.96
N TYR A 180 -6.80 -4.21 11.10
CA TYR A 180 -6.18 -3.62 12.28
C TYR A 180 -6.60 -2.16 12.46
N SER A 181 -6.69 -1.39 11.36
CA SER A 181 -7.11 0.02 11.40
C SER A 181 -8.57 0.22 11.83
N VAL A 182 -9.42 -0.78 11.64
CA VAL A 182 -10.81 -0.80 12.14
C VAL A 182 -10.86 -1.35 13.58
N GLY A 183 -9.99 -2.31 13.88
CA GLY A 183 -9.90 -3.00 15.16
C GLY A 183 -9.34 -2.16 16.29
N VAL A 184 -8.40 -1.27 15.99
CA VAL A 184 -7.65 -0.49 16.99
C VAL A 184 -7.81 1.01 16.74
N ALA A 185 -8.01 1.77 17.82
CA ALA A 185 -8.10 3.22 17.76
C ALA A 185 -6.76 3.85 17.33
N THR A 186 -6.83 5.11 16.91
CA THR A 186 -5.64 5.87 16.49
C THR A 186 -4.62 6.08 17.61
N ASP A 187 -5.03 5.98 18.88
CA ASP A 187 -4.11 6.00 20.04
C ASP A 187 -3.20 4.78 20.09
N GLY A 188 -3.55 3.71 19.38
CA GLY A 188 -2.81 2.47 19.35
C GLY A 188 -2.95 1.63 20.60
N GLU A 189 -3.69 2.04 21.62
CA GLU A 189 -3.77 1.31 22.89
C GLU A 189 -5.16 0.70 23.13
N THR A 190 -6.17 1.18 22.39
CA THR A 190 -7.56 0.77 22.59
C THR A 190 -8.07 -0.10 21.44
N ILE A 191 -8.39 -1.35 21.72
CA ILE A 191 -9.15 -2.21 20.80
C ILE A 191 -10.61 -1.73 20.77
N THR A 192 -11.03 -1.16 19.65
CA THR A 192 -12.39 -0.63 19.41
C THR A 192 -13.31 -1.65 18.76
N ASN A 193 -12.76 -2.59 17.99
CA ASN A 193 -13.49 -3.71 17.41
C ASN A 193 -12.65 -4.99 17.55
N ALA A 194 -13.04 -5.82 18.53
CA ALA A 194 -12.32 -7.05 18.83
C ALA A 194 -12.32 -8.04 17.64
N GLY A 195 -13.37 -8.06 16.82
CA GLY A 195 -13.40 -8.91 15.62
C GLY A 195 -12.26 -8.56 14.67
N GLU A 196 -12.26 -7.34 14.14
CA GLU A 196 -11.25 -6.92 13.15
C GLU A 196 -9.81 -6.97 13.71
N TYR A 197 -9.63 -6.72 15.01
CA TYR A 197 -8.33 -6.92 15.67
C TYR A 197 -7.83 -8.37 15.58
N TRP A 198 -8.70 -9.33 15.90
CA TRP A 198 -8.35 -10.75 15.87
C TRP A 198 -8.22 -11.30 14.44
N ASP A 199 -8.93 -10.73 13.48
CA ASP A 199 -8.72 -11.01 12.06
C ASP A 199 -7.31 -10.59 11.63
N ALA A 200 -6.89 -9.37 11.99
CA ALA A 200 -5.52 -8.90 11.75
C ALA A 200 -4.47 -9.80 12.41
N TRP A 201 -4.71 -10.24 13.64
CA TRP A 201 -3.83 -11.19 14.33
C TRP A 201 -3.72 -12.52 13.58
N GLY A 202 -4.85 -13.09 13.15
CA GLY A 202 -4.87 -14.31 12.36
C GLY A 202 -4.08 -14.16 11.05
N PHE A 203 -4.25 -13.02 10.36
CA PHE A 203 -3.50 -12.72 9.14
C PHE A 203 -1.99 -12.58 9.40
N ALA A 204 -1.58 -12.03 10.54
CA ALA A 204 -0.17 -11.96 10.93
C ALA A 204 0.45 -13.36 11.09
N VAL A 205 -0.28 -14.30 11.72
CA VAL A 205 0.14 -15.70 11.86
C VAL A 205 0.29 -16.38 10.50
N ARG A 206 -0.65 -16.13 9.57
CA ARG A 206 -0.56 -16.70 8.21
C ARG A 206 0.60 -16.12 7.41
N ILE A 207 0.86 -14.81 7.51
CA ILE A 207 2.04 -14.17 6.90
C ILE A 207 3.33 -14.84 7.40
N GLN A 208 3.46 -15.05 8.72
CA GLN A 208 4.60 -15.75 9.31
C GLN A 208 4.72 -17.18 8.76
N THR A 209 3.62 -17.92 8.68
CA THR A 209 3.62 -19.29 8.16
C THR A 209 4.10 -19.37 6.71
N LEU A 210 3.63 -18.46 5.85
CA LEU A 210 4.04 -18.36 4.45
C LEU A 210 5.53 -17.98 4.34
N TYR A 211 5.99 -17.06 5.19
CA TYR A 211 7.38 -16.66 5.27
C TYR A 211 8.29 -17.81 5.70
N ASP A 212 7.97 -18.51 6.79
CA ASP A 212 8.79 -19.62 7.34
C ASP A 212 8.98 -20.75 6.32
N GLY A 213 7.95 -21.00 5.50
CA GLY A 213 8.05 -21.97 4.40
C GLY A 213 8.98 -21.56 3.26
N ASN A 214 9.40 -20.29 3.21
CA ASN A 214 10.13 -19.67 2.10
C ASN A 214 11.27 -18.73 2.55
N GLU A 215 11.71 -18.81 3.81
CA GLU A 215 12.62 -17.86 4.47
C GLU A 215 13.85 -17.51 3.60
N SER A 216 14.47 -18.52 2.99
CA SER A 216 15.69 -18.36 2.18
C SER A 216 15.52 -17.51 0.92
N ALA A 217 14.29 -17.21 0.51
CA ALA A 217 13.99 -16.42 -0.69
C ALA A 217 13.84 -14.92 -0.40
N PHE A 218 13.89 -14.50 0.87
CA PHE A 218 13.61 -13.14 1.28
C PHE A 218 14.83 -12.43 1.88
N LEU A 219 14.77 -11.10 1.93
CA LEU A 219 15.79 -10.26 2.55
C LEU A 219 15.64 -10.26 4.08
N ASN A 220 16.70 -9.91 4.80
CA ASN A 220 16.64 -9.71 6.26
C ASN A 220 15.58 -8.67 6.65
N ALA A 221 15.44 -7.59 5.87
CA ALA A 221 14.40 -6.58 6.10
C ALA A 221 12.98 -7.18 6.06
N THR A 222 12.74 -8.19 5.22
CA THR A 222 11.48 -8.91 5.18
C THR A 222 11.30 -9.76 6.45
N SER A 223 12.35 -10.47 6.89
CA SER A 223 12.34 -11.23 8.15
C SER A 223 11.99 -10.34 9.35
N ASP A 224 12.64 -9.18 9.43
CA ASP A 224 12.47 -8.22 10.51
C ASP A 224 11.03 -7.67 10.50
N ALA A 225 10.49 -7.33 9.33
CA ALA A 225 9.12 -6.84 9.19
C ALA A 225 8.07 -7.91 9.55
N VAL A 226 8.24 -9.16 9.11
CA VAL A 226 7.35 -10.28 9.47
C VAL A 226 7.32 -10.46 10.99
N SER A 227 8.49 -10.51 11.62
CA SER A 227 8.62 -10.67 13.07
C SER A 227 8.00 -9.48 13.83
N ALA A 228 8.22 -8.26 13.32
CA ALA A 228 7.72 -7.04 13.93
C ALA A 228 6.20 -6.91 13.85
N ILE A 229 5.56 -7.22 12.70
CA ILE A 229 4.10 -7.14 12.55
C ILE A 229 3.39 -7.98 13.60
N ARG A 230 3.85 -9.22 13.80
CA ARG A 230 3.25 -10.11 14.80
C ARG A 230 3.34 -9.52 16.20
N GLY A 231 4.54 -9.11 16.61
CA GLY A 231 4.75 -8.51 17.93
C GLY A 231 3.94 -7.22 18.12
N GLN A 232 3.85 -6.38 17.08
CA GLN A 232 3.08 -5.14 17.09
C GLN A 232 1.57 -5.37 17.26
N VAL A 233 1.00 -6.35 16.55
CA VAL A 233 -0.42 -6.69 16.70
C VAL A 233 -0.69 -7.27 18.09
N GLU A 234 0.17 -8.16 18.59
CA GLU A 234 0.06 -8.75 19.94
C GLU A 234 0.20 -7.68 21.05
N ASP A 235 1.12 -6.74 20.89
CA ASP A 235 1.35 -5.64 21.84
C ASP A 235 0.29 -4.54 21.76
N THR A 236 -0.57 -4.57 20.73
CA THR A 236 -1.53 -3.51 20.40
C THR A 236 -0.80 -2.16 20.33
N VAL A 237 -0.08 -1.92 19.22
CA VAL A 237 0.58 -0.64 18.95
C VAL A 237 -0.28 0.26 18.05
N SER A 238 0.19 1.47 17.76
CA SER A 238 -0.51 2.40 16.85
C SER A 238 -0.70 1.84 15.44
N ASN A 239 -1.84 2.18 14.82
CA ASN A 239 -2.14 1.83 13.43
C ASN A 239 -1.06 2.32 12.46
N MET A 240 -0.39 3.44 12.80
CA MET A 240 0.72 3.96 11.99
C MET A 240 1.93 3.03 12.02
N ALA A 241 2.28 2.45 13.17
CA ALA A 241 3.39 1.50 13.28
C ALA A 241 3.12 0.20 12.51
N VAL A 242 1.89 -0.32 12.57
CA VAL A 242 1.47 -1.50 11.78
C VAL A 242 1.45 -1.15 10.28
N ARG A 243 0.96 0.03 9.89
CA ARG A 243 1.01 0.50 8.49
C ARG A 243 2.44 0.59 7.97
N GLU A 244 3.35 1.20 8.72
CA GLU A 244 4.77 1.30 8.34
C GLU A 244 5.40 -0.09 8.15
N THR A 245 5.19 -1.00 9.10
CA THR A 245 5.79 -2.33 9.05
C THR A 245 5.17 -3.20 7.95
N THR A 246 3.88 -3.07 7.67
CA THR A 246 3.24 -3.74 6.52
C THR A 246 3.71 -3.17 5.18
N LEU A 247 3.98 -1.87 5.07
CA LEU A 247 4.63 -1.28 3.90
C LEU A 247 6.07 -1.81 3.73
N GLN A 248 6.84 -1.88 4.82
CA GLN A 248 8.20 -2.45 4.83
C GLN A 248 8.20 -3.91 4.35
N LEU A 249 7.31 -4.74 4.90
CA LEU A 249 7.14 -6.12 4.48
C LEU A 249 6.88 -6.20 2.98
N ARG A 250 5.90 -5.44 2.49
CA ARG A 250 5.47 -5.49 1.09
C ARG A 250 6.58 -5.06 0.13
N ALA A 251 7.20 -3.93 0.40
CA ALA A 251 8.25 -3.38 -0.46
C ALA A 251 9.51 -4.24 -0.43
N SER A 252 9.95 -4.71 0.74
CA SER A 252 11.13 -5.57 0.85
C SER A 252 10.91 -6.95 0.22
N ALA A 253 9.71 -7.52 0.32
CA ALA A 253 9.36 -8.77 -0.35
C ALA A 253 9.36 -8.61 -1.89
N GLU A 254 8.81 -7.51 -2.42
CA GLU A 254 8.84 -7.21 -3.84
C GLU A 254 10.27 -7.02 -4.36
N GLY A 255 11.10 -6.28 -3.61
CA GLY A 255 12.53 -6.11 -3.89
C GLY A 255 13.29 -7.42 -3.89
N ALA A 256 13.12 -8.25 -2.85
CA ALA A 256 13.78 -9.54 -2.71
C ALA A 256 13.48 -10.51 -3.87
N LEU A 257 12.24 -10.47 -4.36
CA LEU A 257 11.73 -11.39 -5.37
C LEU A 257 11.89 -10.88 -6.80
N GLY A 258 12.44 -9.66 -6.98
CA GLY A 258 12.58 -9.04 -8.31
C GLY A 258 11.24 -8.95 -9.05
N LEU A 259 10.17 -8.61 -8.33
CA LEU A 259 8.86 -8.42 -8.96
C LEU A 259 8.90 -7.18 -9.87
N PRO A 260 7.98 -7.03 -10.85
CA PRO A 260 8.03 -5.90 -11.79
C PRO A 260 8.08 -4.52 -11.12
N SER A 261 7.45 -4.36 -9.94
CA SER A 261 7.51 -3.12 -9.15
C SER A 261 8.89 -2.81 -8.57
N ALA A 262 9.79 -3.78 -8.49
CA ALA A 262 11.17 -3.62 -8.05
C ALA A 262 12.15 -3.39 -9.21
N SER A 263 11.65 -3.34 -10.44
CA SER A 263 12.45 -3.09 -11.65
C SER A 263 12.44 -1.61 -12.01
N VAL A 264 13.61 -1.10 -12.35
CA VAL A 264 13.81 0.23 -12.96
C VAL A 264 14.66 0.02 -14.22
N GLU A 265 14.22 -0.92 -15.07
CA GLU A 265 14.97 -1.33 -16.26
C GLU A 265 14.54 -0.51 -17.48
N GLY A 266 15.49 0.20 -18.05
CA GLY A 266 15.24 1.03 -19.23
C GLY A 266 14.60 2.37 -18.89
N ARG A 267 14.39 3.18 -19.95
CA ARG A 267 14.10 4.60 -19.81
C ARG A 267 12.71 4.89 -19.23
N GLU A 268 11.71 4.08 -19.57
CA GLU A 268 10.32 4.29 -19.16
C GLU A 268 10.15 4.00 -17.65
N ASP A 269 10.59 2.84 -17.18
CA ASP A 269 10.58 2.50 -15.76
C ASP A 269 11.40 3.49 -14.92
N ALA A 270 12.56 3.93 -15.45
CA ALA A 270 13.37 4.98 -14.84
C ALA A 270 12.62 6.31 -14.72
N LEU A 271 11.88 6.70 -15.76
CA LEU A 271 11.10 7.93 -15.76
C LEU A 271 9.94 7.86 -14.76
N ASP A 272 9.23 6.72 -14.71
CA ASP A 272 8.13 6.53 -13.75
C ASP A 272 8.65 6.58 -12.31
N TYR A 273 9.76 5.90 -12.03
CA TYR A 273 10.42 5.97 -10.72
C TYR A 273 10.80 7.42 -10.37
N ALA A 274 11.45 8.11 -11.32
CA ALA A 274 11.90 9.48 -11.10
C ALA A 274 10.74 10.44 -10.86
N ARG A 275 9.66 10.32 -11.64
CA ARG A 275 8.43 11.10 -11.48
C ARG A 275 7.83 10.88 -10.08
N ASN A 276 7.70 9.63 -9.65
CA ASN A 276 7.14 9.31 -8.32
C ASN A 276 7.98 9.91 -7.18
N VAL A 277 9.31 9.85 -7.27
CA VAL A 277 10.19 10.51 -6.30
C VAL A 277 9.96 12.02 -6.28
N GLU A 278 9.85 12.65 -7.44
CA GLU A 278 9.60 14.08 -7.55
C GLU A 278 8.19 14.50 -7.09
N GLU A 279 7.19 13.64 -7.25
CA GLU A 279 5.86 13.86 -6.70
C GLU A 279 5.87 13.83 -5.16
N VAL A 280 6.59 12.88 -4.53
CA VAL A 280 6.79 12.89 -3.06
C VAL A 280 7.42 14.22 -2.61
N LYS A 281 8.43 14.71 -3.35
CA LYS A 281 9.04 16.02 -3.07
C LYS A 281 8.03 17.17 -3.23
N GLY A 282 7.19 17.12 -4.25
CA GLY A 282 6.12 18.11 -4.47
C GLY A 282 5.12 18.17 -3.31
N HIS A 283 4.63 17.01 -2.86
CA HIS A 283 3.74 16.89 -1.69
C HIS A 283 4.37 17.50 -0.43
N LEU A 284 5.64 17.20 -0.18
CA LEU A 284 6.35 17.72 0.99
C LEU A 284 6.61 19.24 0.91
N LEU A 285 6.83 19.80 -0.28
CA LEU A 285 6.89 21.25 -0.49
C LEU A 285 5.56 21.92 -0.21
N ALA A 286 4.46 21.37 -0.75
CA ALA A 286 3.12 21.88 -0.48
C ALA A 286 2.82 21.85 1.04
N ALA A 287 3.14 20.74 1.71
CA ALA A 287 3.01 20.62 3.15
C ALA A 287 3.84 21.69 3.90
N SER A 288 5.09 21.91 3.50
CA SER A 288 5.96 22.92 4.13
C SER A 288 5.43 24.34 3.94
N GLU A 289 5.05 24.72 2.71
CA GLU A 289 4.49 26.05 2.43
C GLU A 289 3.21 26.30 3.24
N LEU A 290 2.31 25.32 3.31
CA LEU A 290 1.09 25.41 4.11
C LEU A 290 1.39 25.51 5.61
N LYS A 291 2.42 24.82 6.10
CA LYS A 291 2.87 24.93 7.49
C LYS A 291 3.38 26.34 7.79
N GLN A 292 4.13 26.95 6.87
CA GLN A 292 4.59 28.34 6.99
C GLN A 292 3.43 29.34 7.00
N LEU A 293 2.36 29.05 6.25
CA LEU A 293 1.13 29.84 6.25
C LEU A 293 0.25 29.60 7.50
N GLY A 294 0.61 28.65 8.36
CA GLY A 294 -0.17 28.27 9.55
C GLY A 294 -1.37 27.39 9.25
N ASP A 295 -1.50 26.86 8.02
CA ASP A 295 -2.56 25.91 7.67
C ASP A 295 -2.15 24.49 8.05
N SER A 296 -2.49 24.13 9.30
CA SER A 296 -2.21 22.79 9.83
C SER A 296 -3.03 21.68 9.15
N SER A 297 -4.22 22.00 8.62
CA SER A 297 -5.06 21.01 7.94
C SER A 297 -4.49 20.69 6.57
N GLY A 298 -4.12 21.72 5.80
CA GLY A 298 -3.41 21.57 4.55
C GLY A 298 -2.07 20.86 4.72
N THR A 299 -1.26 21.25 5.71
CA THR A 299 0.01 20.56 6.03
C THR A 299 -0.20 19.05 6.20
N ALA A 300 -1.19 18.67 7.04
CA ALA A 300 -1.49 17.28 7.32
C ALA A 300 -2.02 16.53 6.09
N PHE A 301 -2.82 17.21 5.25
CA PHE A 301 -3.32 16.66 4.00
C PHE A 301 -2.16 16.25 3.08
N HIS A 302 -1.20 17.14 2.81
CA HIS A 302 -0.12 16.84 1.87
C HIS A 302 0.97 15.94 2.47
N ALA A 303 1.29 16.10 3.75
CA ALA A 303 2.27 15.23 4.42
C ALA A 303 1.84 13.76 4.46
N ARG A 304 0.53 13.46 4.38
CA ARG A 304 0.03 12.08 4.34
C ARG A 304 0.20 11.39 2.99
N HIS A 305 0.47 12.15 1.92
CA HIS A 305 0.64 11.59 0.58
C HIS A 305 1.99 10.94 0.38
N ALA A 306 3.03 11.38 1.09
CA ALA A 306 4.35 10.74 1.02
C ALA A 306 4.30 9.20 1.12
N PRO A 307 3.72 8.57 2.16
CA PRO A 307 3.66 7.11 2.26
C PRO A 307 2.77 6.43 1.22
N ASP A 308 1.94 7.16 0.45
CA ASP A 308 1.14 6.59 -0.63
C ASP A 308 2.03 6.16 -1.81
N TYR A 309 3.21 6.78 -1.97
CA TYR A 309 4.21 6.40 -2.98
C TYR A 309 5.17 5.29 -2.52
N ALA A 310 4.99 4.75 -1.31
CA ALA A 310 5.92 3.76 -0.75
C ALA A 310 6.08 2.53 -1.66
N MET A 311 5.00 2.08 -2.32
CA MET A 311 5.04 0.90 -3.18
C MET A 311 5.57 1.15 -4.59
N THR A 312 5.83 2.40 -4.97
CA THR A 312 6.45 2.75 -6.25
C THR A 312 7.92 3.16 -6.08
N VAL A 313 8.28 3.71 -4.91
CA VAL A 313 9.65 4.15 -4.61
C VAL A 313 10.47 3.06 -3.90
N LEU A 314 9.88 2.32 -2.96
CA LEU A 314 10.68 1.45 -2.08
C LEU A 314 11.07 0.10 -2.68
N PRO A 315 10.27 -0.61 -3.49
CA PRO A 315 10.68 -1.94 -3.96
C PRO A 315 11.99 -1.93 -4.78
N PRO A 316 12.22 -1.01 -5.74
CA PRO A 316 13.50 -0.93 -6.45
C PRO A 316 14.67 -0.59 -5.54
N LEU A 317 14.39 0.25 -4.54
CA LEU A 317 15.38 0.65 -3.55
C LEU A 317 15.73 -0.53 -2.63
N TYR A 318 14.77 -1.33 -2.18
CA TYR A 318 15.04 -2.56 -1.43
C TYR A 318 15.83 -3.59 -2.23
N ALA A 319 15.64 -3.66 -3.55
CA ALA A 319 16.43 -4.53 -4.42
C ALA A 319 17.91 -4.09 -4.51
N SER A 320 18.17 -2.79 -4.35
CA SER A 320 19.49 -2.18 -4.59
C SER A 320 20.24 -1.83 -3.30
N ASP A 321 19.58 -1.15 -2.35
CA ASP A 321 20.06 -0.76 -1.03
C ASP A 321 18.91 -0.82 0.03
N PRO A 322 18.76 -1.96 0.73
CA PRO A 322 17.76 -2.11 1.79
C PRO A 322 17.91 -1.13 2.96
N GLY A 323 19.12 -0.61 3.21
CA GLY A 323 19.37 0.33 4.30
C GLY A 323 18.76 1.68 3.98
N LEU A 324 19.10 2.20 2.80
CA LEU A 324 18.53 3.45 2.28
C LEU A 324 17.01 3.35 2.12
N ALA A 325 16.48 2.20 1.67
CA ALA A 325 15.04 1.96 1.59
C ALA A 325 14.33 2.07 2.95
N GLY A 326 14.97 1.56 4.02
CA GLY A 326 14.47 1.71 5.38
C GLY A 326 14.42 3.17 5.82
N ASP A 327 15.51 3.92 5.58
CA ASP A 327 15.58 5.34 5.93
C ASP A 327 14.53 6.18 5.18
N VAL A 328 14.37 5.96 3.87
CA VAL A 328 13.35 6.61 3.03
C VAL A 328 11.94 6.30 3.55
N LEU A 329 11.63 5.03 3.84
CA LEU A 329 10.33 4.63 4.39
C LEU A 329 10.02 5.38 5.68
N THR A 330 10.94 5.36 6.65
CA THR A 330 10.74 6.02 7.94
C THR A 330 10.52 7.53 7.77
N ARG A 331 11.21 8.18 6.82
CA ARG A 331 10.95 9.60 6.52
C ARG A 331 9.58 9.84 5.92
N MET A 332 9.16 9.02 4.96
CA MET A 332 7.86 9.15 4.32
C MET A 332 6.72 8.94 5.35
N THR A 333 6.80 7.90 6.19
CA THR A 333 5.75 7.61 7.19
C THR A 333 5.72 8.64 8.33
N SER A 334 6.87 9.21 8.71
CA SER A 334 6.95 10.20 9.77
C SER A 334 6.48 11.61 9.35
N ALA A 335 6.33 11.89 8.05
CA ALA A 335 6.05 13.24 7.55
C ALA A 335 4.80 13.86 8.18
N LEU A 336 3.71 13.10 8.34
CA LEU A 336 2.47 13.58 8.96
C LEU A 336 2.66 13.96 10.44
N GLU A 337 3.29 13.09 11.23
CA GLU A 337 3.56 13.34 12.65
C GLU A 337 4.47 14.55 12.82
N ARG A 338 5.50 14.68 11.97
CA ARG A 338 6.41 15.82 11.96
C ARG A 338 5.70 17.10 11.56
N GLY A 339 4.82 17.05 10.56
CA GLY A 339 3.95 18.15 10.17
C GLY A 339 3.04 18.64 11.30
N HIS A 340 2.62 17.75 12.21
CA HIS A 340 1.88 18.13 13.41
C HIS A 340 2.75 18.68 14.55
N SER A 341 3.88 18.02 14.82
CA SER A 341 4.67 18.25 16.03
C SER A 341 5.72 19.35 15.90
N LEU A 342 6.27 19.57 14.71
CA LEU A 342 7.31 20.57 14.47
C LEU A 342 6.74 21.96 14.21
N GLY A 343 7.55 22.98 14.49
CA GLY A 343 7.32 24.34 13.99
C GLY A 343 7.62 24.44 12.50
N ALA A 344 7.23 25.55 11.86
CA ALA A 344 7.37 25.72 10.41
C ALA A 344 8.81 25.50 9.91
N ASP A 345 9.78 26.26 10.42
CA ASP A 345 11.19 26.15 9.98
C ASP A 345 11.78 24.74 10.20
N ALA A 346 11.41 24.08 11.31
CA ALA A 346 11.90 22.74 11.61
C ALA A 346 11.23 21.67 10.72
N PHE A 347 9.97 21.87 10.34
CA PHE A 347 9.31 20.99 9.39
C PHE A 347 9.82 21.21 7.96
N ASP A 348 10.14 22.45 7.60
CA ASP A 348 10.77 22.77 6.30
C ASP A 348 12.14 22.11 6.16
N ASP A 349 12.98 22.18 7.20
CA ASP A 349 14.28 21.49 7.25
C ASP A 349 14.13 19.96 7.17
N TYR A 350 13.14 19.40 7.89
CA TYR A 350 12.81 17.97 7.78
C TYR A 350 12.38 17.58 6.36
N ALA A 351 11.48 18.37 5.75
CA ALA A 351 10.86 18.05 4.48
C ALA A 351 11.82 18.25 3.31
N THR A 352 12.50 19.40 3.25
CA THR A 352 13.29 19.85 2.10
C THR A 352 14.80 19.69 2.27
N GLY A 353 15.29 19.64 3.51
CA GLY A 353 16.69 19.34 3.79
C GLY A 353 16.90 17.84 3.96
N GLU A 354 16.30 17.25 4.99
CA GLU A 354 16.61 15.88 5.37
C GLU A 354 15.94 14.82 4.46
N THR A 355 14.67 15.02 4.09
CA THR A 355 13.93 14.02 3.30
C THR A 355 14.28 14.10 1.81
N PHE A 356 14.57 15.29 1.28
CA PHE A 356 14.96 15.44 -0.13
C PHE A 356 16.31 14.80 -0.40
N ASP A 357 17.29 14.97 0.48
CA ASP A 357 18.61 14.35 0.35
C ASP A 357 18.48 12.81 0.22
N LEU A 358 17.63 12.19 1.05
CA LEU A 358 17.37 10.74 0.97
C LEU A 358 16.64 10.33 -0.30
N LEU A 359 15.72 11.15 -0.80
CA LEU A 359 15.02 10.90 -2.06
C LEU A 359 15.92 11.12 -3.28
N ASP A 360 16.89 12.03 -3.19
CA ASP A 360 17.95 12.19 -4.17
C ASP A 360 18.86 10.96 -4.18
N ASP A 361 19.34 10.51 -3.01
CA ASP A 361 20.11 9.27 -2.87
C ASP A 361 19.34 8.05 -3.43
N ALA A 362 18.02 7.99 -3.22
CA ALA A 362 17.16 6.95 -3.78
C ALA A 362 17.10 7.00 -5.31
N MET A 363 17.04 8.19 -5.90
CA MET A 363 17.16 8.38 -7.36
C MET A 363 18.53 7.94 -7.86
N GLU A 364 19.60 8.31 -7.15
CA GLU A 364 20.98 7.97 -7.51
C GLU A 364 21.22 6.46 -7.52
N THR A 365 20.58 5.77 -6.58
CA THR A 365 20.74 4.33 -6.35
C THR A 365 19.92 3.50 -7.33
N ALA A 366 18.66 3.88 -7.57
CA ALA A 366 17.74 3.07 -8.37
C ALA A 366 17.79 3.37 -9.88
N VAL A 367 18.11 4.61 -10.27
CA VAL A 367 18.14 5.02 -11.68
C VAL A 367 19.54 4.91 -12.25
N SER A 368 19.66 4.15 -13.35
CA SER A 368 20.90 3.98 -14.10
C SER A 368 21.59 5.31 -14.45
N GLU A 369 22.92 5.35 -14.30
CA GLU A 369 23.77 6.49 -14.70
C GLU A 369 23.62 6.84 -16.19
N GLU A 370 23.12 5.93 -17.02
CA GLU A 370 22.86 6.20 -18.44
C GLU A 370 21.76 7.26 -18.65
N PHE A 371 20.81 7.35 -17.71
CA PHE A 371 19.70 8.30 -17.76
C PHE A 371 19.93 9.48 -16.82
N ARG A 372 20.43 9.21 -15.61
CA ARG A 372 20.53 10.19 -14.54
C ARG A 372 21.42 11.37 -14.93
N GLY A 373 20.90 12.58 -14.73
CA GLY A 373 21.62 13.83 -15.03
C GLY A 373 21.73 14.17 -16.52
N THR A 374 21.11 13.40 -17.42
CA THR A 374 21.10 13.75 -18.85
C THR A 374 19.98 14.74 -19.16
N THR A 375 20.27 15.74 -20.01
CA THR A 375 19.29 16.75 -20.47
C THR A 375 18.01 16.10 -21.04
N PRO A 376 18.07 15.06 -21.90
CA PRO A 376 16.87 14.39 -22.38
C PRO A 376 16.03 13.77 -21.27
N PHE A 377 16.63 13.10 -20.29
CA PHE A 377 15.89 12.44 -19.22
C PHE A 377 15.24 13.46 -18.28
N THR A 378 15.95 14.52 -17.91
CA THR A 378 15.38 15.62 -17.12
C THR A 378 14.23 16.33 -17.87
N ALA A 379 14.35 16.52 -19.18
CA ALA A 379 13.23 17.03 -19.99
C ALA A 379 12.00 16.10 -19.96
N SER A 380 12.20 14.77 -19.96
CA SER A 380 11.12 13.80 -19.79
C SER A 380 10.46 13.90 -18.40
N ILE A 381 11.24 14.12 -17.33
CA ILE A 381 10.71 14.34 -15.97
C ILE A 381 9.84 15.60 -15.93
N ILE A 382 10.30 16.70 -16.54
CA ILE A 382 9.53 17.96 -16.62
C ILE A 382 8.18 17.74 -17.30
N VAL A 383 8.18 17.05 -18.44
CA VAL A 383 6.94 16.72 -19.18
C VAL A 383 6.01 15.84 -18.35
N ALA A 384 6.53 14.79 -17.71
CA ALA A 384 5.73 13.91 -16.87
C ALA A 384 5.08 14.65 -15.68
N LEU A 385 5.82 15.56 -15.03
CA LEU A 385 5.29 16.41 -13.96
C LEU A 385 4.28 17.45 -14.47
N ALA A 386 4.48 17.99 -15.67
CA ALA A 386 3.51 18.91 -16.28
C ALA A 386 2.15 18.25 -16.52
N GLY A 387 2.13 16.99 -16.97
CA GLY A 387 0.91 16.19 -17.06
C GLY A 387 0.23 15.99 -15.70
N ARG A 388 1.00 15.70 -14.64
CA ARG A 388 0.44 15.63 -13.26
C ARG A 388 -0.16 16.96 -12.81
N ILE A 389 0.52 18.08 -13.09
CA ILE A 389 -0.01 19.43 -12.79
C ILE A 389 -1.36 19.64 -13.48
N GLU A 390 -1.49 19.26 -14.75
CA GLU A 390 -2.76 19.35 -15.48
C GLU A 390 -3.87 18.54 -14.82
N GLU A 391 -3.58 17.29 -14.43
CA GLU A 391 -4.56 16.41 -13.78
C GLU A 391 -5.05 16.98 -12.44
N GLU A 392 -4.14 17.30 -11.52
CA GLU A 392 -4.51 17.80 -10.19
C GLU A 392 -5.18 19.18 -10.27
N TYR A 393 -4.67 20.07 -11.12
CA TYR A 393 -5.24 21.40 -11.27
C TYR A 393 -6.63 21.36 -11.90
N SER A 394 -6.86 20.50 -12.89
CA SER A 394 -8.18 20.36 -13.52
C SER A 394 -9.20 19.74 -12.57
N ALA A 395 -8.77 18.85 -11.66
CA ALA A 395 -9.62 18.39 -10.57
C ALA A 395 -9.94 19.51 -9.57
N ALA A 396 -8.96 20.39 -9.30
CA ALA A 396 -9.10 21.51 -8.38
C ALA A 396 -9.97 22.67 -8.91
N VAL A 397 -9.90 22.94 -10.21
CA VAL A 397 -10.50 24.09 -10.88
C VAL A 397 -11.36 23.61 -12.07
N PRO A 398 -12.45 22.86 -11.82
CA PRO A 398 -13.17 22.13 -12.87
C PRO A 398 -13.93 23.05 -13.84
N GLU A 399 -14.47 24.19 -13.39
CA GLU A 399 -15.16 25.17 -14.24
C GLU A 399 -15.08 26.60 -13.64
N GLY A 400 -14.26 27.49 -14.22
CA GLY A 400 -14.11 28.91 -13.81
C GLY A 400 -12.78 29.22 -13.12
N GLU A 401 -12.66 30.39 -12.50
CA GLU A 401 -11.44 30.88 -11.82
C GLU A 401 -11.54 30.67 -10.28
N ALA A 402 -12.09 29.53 -9.84
CA ALA A 402 -12.29 29.22 -8.44
C ALA A 402 -11.71 27.84 -8.07
N VAL A 403 -11.07 27.77 -6.90
CA VAL A 403 -10.52 26.51 -6.36
C VAL A 403 -11.62 25.79 -5.59
N ASP A 404 -12.09 24.66 -6.13
CA ASP A 404 -13.09 23.79 -5.52
C ASP A 404 -12.45 22.70 -4.66
N LEU A 405 -11.33 22.12 -5.11
CA LEU A 405 -10.52 21.16 -4.33
C LEU A 405 -9.19 21.80 -3.93
N TYR A 406 -9.17 22.37 -2.73
CA TYR A 406 -8.00 23.07 -2.22
C TYR A 406 -6.76 22.19 -2.09
N GLY A 407 -6.92 20.90 -1.78
CA GLY A 407 -5.82 19.92 -1.74
C GLY A 407 -5.15 19.79 -3.11
N GLU A 408 -5.89 19.33 -4.13
CA GLU A 408 -5.35 19.10 -5.47
C GLU A 408 -4.67 20.36 -6.08
N TYR A 409 -5.20 21.55 -5.77
CA TYR A 409 -4.55 22.82 -6.15
C TYR A 409 -3.14 22.98 -5.56
N TRP A 410 -2.95 22.59 -4.30
CA TRP A 410 -1.66 22.64 -3.64
C TRP A 410 -0.70 21.54 -4.10
N ASP A 411 -1.22 20.38 -4.51
CA ASP A 411 -0.41 19.34 -5.16
C ASP A 411 0.16 19.85 -6.49
N ALA A 412 -0.69 20.45 -7.33
CA ALA A 412 -0.26 21.10 -8.57
C ALA A 412 0.81 22.17 -8.33
N ARG A 413 0.70 22.98 -7.27
CA ARG A 413 1.72 23.96 -6.88
C ARG A 413 3.04 23.31 -6.46
N GLY A 414 2.98 22.24 -5.66
CA GLY A 414 4.15 21.47 -5.26
C GLY A 414 4.90 20.91 -6.47
N PHE A 415 4.17 20.31 -7.42
CA PHE A 415 4.74 19.77 -8.65
C PHE A 415 5.31 20.86 -9.56
N LEU A 416 4.67 22.04 -9.66
CA LEU A 416 5.21 23.18 -10.39
C LEU A 416 6.58 23.61 -9.86
N ARG A 417 6.80 23.63 -8.55
CA ARG A 417 8.13 23.93 -7.97
C ARG A 417 9.20 22.92 -8.42
N ARG A 418 8.82 21.66 -8.62
CA ARG A 418 9.72 20.63 -9.14
C ARG A 418 10.02 20.85 -10.62
N VAL A 419 9.01 21.17 -11.44
CA VAL A 419 9.18 21.58 -12.84
C VAL A 419 10.17 22.74 -12.97
N GLU A 420 10.00 23.79 -12.15
CA GLU A 420 10.89 24.96 -12.14
C GLU A 420 12.35 24.59 -11.81
N THR A 421 12.53 23.71 -10.83
CA THR A 421 13.86 23.22 -10.40
C THR A 421 14.55 22.46 -11.52
N HIS A 422 13.85 21.52 -12.17
CA HIS A 422 14.41 20.72 -13.27
C HIS A 422 14.66 21.55 -14.52
N TYR A 423 13.78 22.50 -14.85
CA TYR A 423 14.00 23.41 -15.98
C TYR A 423 15.27 24.25 -15.77
N ALA A 424 15.44 24.84 -14.59
CA ALA A 424 16.63 25.62 -14.27
C ALA A 424 17.93 24.79 -14.37
N ALA A 425 17.87 23.49 -14.07
CA ALA A 425 19.02 22.60 -14.16
C ALA A 425 19.46 22.33 -15.61
N ILE A 426 18.54 22.36 -16.58
CA ILE A 426 18.83 22.06 -17.99
C ILE A 426 18.81 23.28 -18.91
N GLU A 427 18.35 24.44 -18.42
CA GLU A 427 18.15 25.65 -19.23
C GLU A 427 19.38 26.00 -20.08
N SER A 428 20.58 25.91 -19.51
CA SER A 428 21.83 26.23 -20.23
C SER A 428 22.13 25.28 -21.39
N ASP A 429 21.63 24.06 -21.33
CA ASP A 429 21.96 22.98 -22.27
C ASP A 429 21.03 22.99 -23.49
N LEU A 430 19.87 23.64 -23.37
CA LEU A 430 18.91 23.81 -24.45
C LEU A 430 19.44 24.77 -25.52
N ASP A 431 19.08 24.56 -26.79
CA ASP A 431 19.28 25.60 -27.79
C ASP A 431 18.39 26.82 -27.50
N ALA A 432 18.71 27.96 -28.13
CA ALA A 432 18.03 29.21 -27.82
C ALA A 432 16.52 29.18 -28.10
N GLU A 433 16.08 28.46 -29.14
CA GLU A 433 14.66 28.38 -29.51
C GLU A 433 13.89 27.53 -28.50
N THR A 434 14.39 26.33 -28.18
CA THR A 434 13.78 25.46 -27.16
C THR A 434 13.82 26.10 -25.77
N ARG A 435 14.93 26.76 -25.41
CA ARG A 435 15.05 27.48 -24.13
C ARG A 435 13.96 28.55 -23.99
N ASP A 436 13.83 29.43 -24.99
CA ASP A 436 12.87 30.53 -24.96
C ASP A 436 11.42 30.02 -24.92
N ALA A 437 11.11 28.98 -25.69
CA ALA A 437 9.78 28.37 -25.72
C ALA A 437 9.42 27.70 -24.38
N ALA A 438 10.29 26.81 -23.87
CA ALA A 438 10.05 26.11 -22.61
C ALA A 438 10.02 27.09 -21.41
N GLY A 439 10.90 28.09 -21.41
CA GLY A 439 10.93 29.12 -20.36
C GLY A 439 9.67 29.98 -20.33
N THR A 440 9.14 30.32 -21.51
CA THR A 440 7.85 31.02 -21.62
C THR A 440 6.72 30.15 -21.08
N ALA A 441 6.67 28.87 -21.48
CA ALA A 441 5.63 27.96 -21.01
C ALA A 441 5.67 27.73 -19.48
N VAL A 442 6.86 27.57 -18.89
CA VAL A 442 7.01 27.45 -17.43
C VAL A 442 6.54 28.73 -16.70
N GLU A 443 6.88 29.91 -17.21
CA GLU A 443 6.42 31.18 -16.61
C GLU A 443 4.91 31.37 -16.75
N THR A 444 4.34 30.99 -17.90
CA THR A 444 2.88 31.01 -18.10
C THR A 444 2.19 30.01 -17.18
N LEU A 445 2.76 28.81 -16.98
CA LEU A 445 2.20 27.80 -16.09
C LEU A 445 2.16 28.31 -14.65
N ARG A 446 3.25 28.92 -14.18
CA ARG A 446 3.30 29.63 -12.89
C ARG A 446 2.22 30.71 -12.80
N THR A 447 2.12 31.56 -13.82
CA THR A 447 1.13 32.64 -13.84
C THR A 447 -0.28 32.07 -13.72
N ASN A 448 -0.61 31.05 -14.51
CA ASN A 448 -1.93 30.42 -14.51
C ASN A 448 -2.28 29.85 -13.13
N VAL A 449 -1.33 29.15 -12.49
CA VAL A 449 -1.52 28.62 -11.14
C VAL A 449 -1.71 29.76 -10.13
N ASP A 450 -0.83 30.79 -10.14
CA ASP A 450 -0.88 31.91 -9.20
C ASP A 450 -2.14 32.78 -9.34
N THR A 451 -2.65 32.94 -10.56
CA THR A 451 -3.86 33.72 -10.84
C THR A 451 -5.14 32.90 -10.82
N VAL A 452 -5.06 31.58 -10.57
CA VAL A 452 -6.18 30.65 -10.61
C VAL A 452 -6.93 30.75 -11.95
N SER A 453 -6.19 30.61 -13.05
CA SER A 453 -6.72 30.55 -14.41
C SER A 453 -7.59 29.31 -14.63
N THR A 454 -8.31 29.25 -15.74
CA THR A 454 -9.14 28.09 -16.07
C THR A 454 -8.29 26.84 -16.36
N ALA A 455 -8.86 25.65 -16.14
CA ALA A 455 -8.20 24.38 -16.51
C ALA A 455 -7.81 24.33 -17.99
N ASP A 456 -8.63 24.88 -18.89
CA ASP A 456 -8.33 24.94 -20.34
C ASP A 456 -7.07 25.78 -20.65
N GLU A 457 -6.90 26.91 -19.96
CA GLU A 457 -5.71 27.77 -20.13
C GLU A 457 -4.44 27.09 -19.61
N LEU A 458 -4.55 26.38 -18.49
CA LEU A 458 -3.45 25.61 -17.93
C LEU A 458 -3.09 24.41 -18.82
N SER A 459 -4.08 23.65 -19.29
CA SER A 459 -3.92 22.54 -20.25
C SER A 459 -3.22 22.98 -21.54
N GLY A 460 -3.62 24.14 -22.10
CA GLY A 460 -2.95 24.72 -23.26
C GLY A 460 -1.47 25.03 -22.99
N THR A 461 -1.15 25.49 -21.78
CA THR A 461 0.23 25.80 -21.39
C THR A 461 1.07 24.54 -21.15
N VAL A 462 0.47 23.49 -20.58
CA VAL A 462 1.11 22.17 -20.47
C VAL A 462 1.42 21.63 -21.86
N SER A 463 0.48 21.68 -22.79
CA SER A 463 0.68 21.28 -24.19
C SER A 463 1.82 22.04 -24.88
N ASP A 464 1.96 23.34 -24.60
CA ASP A 464 3.06 24.17 -25.12
C ASP A 464 4.42 23.75 -24.54
N LEU A 465 4.48 23.46 -23.23
CA LEU A 465 5.69 22.96 -22.57
C LEU A 465 6.11 21.58 -23.11
N GLU A 466 5.16 20.66 -23.25
CA GLU A 466 5.38 19.35 -23.85
C GLU A 466 5.92 19.47 -25.27
N SER A 467 5.29 20.33 -26.08
CA SER A 467 5.71 20.58 -27.45
C SER A 467 7.15 21.11 -27.50
N ALA A 468 7.48 22.08 -26.64
CA ALA A 468 8.82 22.68 -26.57
C ALA A 468 9.90 21.66 -26.19
N LEU A 469 9.61 20.74 -25.27
CA LEU A 469 10.59 19.78 -24.75
C LEU A 469 10.57 18.43 -25.47
N SER A 470 9.57 18.13 -26.31
CA SER A 470 9.41 16.83 -26.98
C SER A 470 10.63 16.37 -27.78
N SER A 471 11.29 17.29 -28.48
CA SER A 471 12.50 17.00 -29.28
C SER A 471 13.72 16.67 -28.41
N VAL A 472 13.81 17.28 -27.23
CA VAL A 472 14.87 17.06 -26.24
C VAL A 472 14.61 15.76 -25.49
N ALA A 473 13.38 15.54 -25.04
CA ALA A 473 12.93 14.35 -24.32
C ALA A 473 13.06 13.06 -25.16
N GLY A 474 12.94 13.15 -26.49
CA GLY A 474 13.14 12.02 -27.41
C GLY A 474 14.61 11.71 -27.74
N GLY A 475 15.57 12.46 -27.20
CA GLY A 475 17.00 12.22 -27.40
C GLY A 475 17.48 10.98 -26.63
N ASN A 476 18.12 10.05 -27.33
CA ASN A 476 18.87 8.94 -26.73
C ASN A 476 20.27 9.36 -26.33
#